data_AF-K1TSG6-F1
#
_entry.id   AF-K1TSG6-F1
#
_cell.length_a   1.000
_cell.length_b   1.000
_cell.length_c   1.000
_cell.angle_alpha   90.00
_cell.angle_beta   90.00
_cell.angle_gamma   90.00
#
_symmetry.space_group_name_H-M   'P 1'
#
loop_
_entity.id
_entity.type
_entity.pdbx_description
1 polymer ?
#
loop_
_entity_poly.entity_id
_entity_poly.type
_entity_poly.pdbx_seq_one_letter_code
_entity_poly.pdbx_strand_id
1 'polypeptide(L)'
;MRILCNHGFYGLLLMHMIYSIDEGCETAYTDGVRIAFSPFFLEELSDKELDYVLMHEILHVVLQHCLRGEYKDNERYNIAADIVINSTIMHENDDKASSITLSTYGESMHIAPDGKEGYLYTAEEVYEMLQSKQKNFDRGNKKSNAKRWDDHSQWGKFEEDSKLRDVWVKNFAECCEAVKVRDASNNRGTLPMFAQRMIEKLKNRKQTGERY
;
A
#
# COMPACT_ATOMS: atom_id res chain seq x y z
N MET A 1 -8.20 -4.08 17.16
CA MET A 1 -9.33 -3.15 17.42
C MET A 1 -8.96 -1.67 17.19
N ARG A 2 -7.72 -1.23 17.47
CA ARG A 2 -7.29 0.17 17.30
C ARG A 2 -7.50 0.74 15.89
N ILE A 3 -6.98 0.07 14.85
CA ILE A 3 -7.14 0.50 13.45
C ILE A 3 -8.63 0.56 13.06
N LEU A 4 -9.46 -0.41 13.44
CA LEU A 4 -10.90 -0.39 13.13
C LEU A 4 -11.63 0.83 13.75
N CYS A 5 -11.20 1.27 14.94
CA CYS A 5 -11.77 2.43 15.60
C CYS A 5 -11.29 3.76 14.99
N ASN A 6 -9.99 3.86 14.68
CA ASN A 6 -9.35 5.11 14.26
C ASN A 6 -9.31 5.29 12.73
N HIS A 7 -9.20 4.19 12.00
CA HIS A 7 -9.04 4.09 10.55
C HIS A 7 -10.00 3.02 10.02
N GLY A 8 -11.31 3.22 10.21
CA GLY A 8 -12.34 2.20 9.98
C GLY A 8 -12.28 1.54 8.60
N PHE A 9 -11.94 2.30 7.56
CA PHE A 9 -11.73 1.78 6.21
C PHE A 9 -10.63 0.71 6.16
N TYR A 10 -9.43 1.03 6.65
CA TYR A 10 -8.30 0.10 6.72
C TYR A 10 -8.59 -1.08 7.63
N GLY A 11 -9.21 -0.83 8.78
CA GLY A 11 -9.55 -1.88 9.74
C GLY A 11 -10.51 -2.93 9.18
N LEU A 12 -11.49 -2.53 8.36
CA LEU A 12 -12.39 -3.46 7.69
C LEU A 12 -11.66 -4.29 6.63
N LEU A 13 -10.78 -3.69 5.84
CA LEU A 13 -9.97 -4.42 4.86
C LEU A 13 -9.06 -5.47 5.53
N LEU A 14 -8.42 -5.07 6.63
CA LEU A 14 -7.52 -5.92 7.41
C LEU A 14 -8.23 -7.12 8.05
N MET A 15 -9.55 -7.08 8.25
CA MET A 15 -10.31 -8.23 8.74
C MET A 15 -10.37 -9.40 7.74
N HIS A 16 -10.08 -9.15 6.47
CA HIS A 16 -10.04 -10.17 5.42
C HIS A 16 -8.66 -10.79 5.21
N MET A 17 -7.61 -10.27 5.89
CA MET A 17 -6.25 -10.78 5.75
C MET A 17 -6.00 -12.00 6.64
N ILE A 18 -5.13 -12.89 6.14
CA ILE A 18 -4.49 -13.92 6.96
C ILE A 18 -3.19 -13.33 7.53
N TYR A 19 -2.92 -13.60 8.81
CA TYR A 19 -1.70 -13.17 9.49
C TYR A 19 -0.82 -14.36 9.85
N SER A 20 0.49 -14.22 9.70
CA SER A 20 1.46 -15.26 10.07
C SER A 20 2.75 -14.68 10.65
N ILE A 21 3.42 -15.48 11.47
CA ILE A 21 4.82 -15.24 11.85
C ILE A 21 5.69 -16.07 10.91
N ASP A 22 6.72 -15.46 10.36
CA ASP A 22 7.69 -16.08 9.46
C ASP A 22 9.10 -15.83 10.00
N GLU A 23 9.71 -16.86 10.59
CA GLU A 23 11.08 -16.78 11.12
C GLU A 23 12.14 -16.62 10.02
N GLY A 24 11.76 -16.85 8.75
CA GLY A 24 12.65 -16.74 7.60
C GLY A 24 12.74 -15.34 6.99
N CYS A 25 11.81 -14.42 7.32
CA CYS A 25 11.88 -13.04 6.86
C CYS A 25 12.55 -12.12 7.90
N GLU A 26 13.17 -11.05 7.42
CA GLU A 26 13.89 -10.10 8.30
C GLU A 26 12.93 -9.08 8.94
N THR A 27 11.82 -8.76 8.28
CA THR A 27 10.93 -7.65 8.63
C THR A 27 9.45 -8.02 8.49
N ALA A 28 8.73 -7.49 7.50
CA ALA A 28 7.34 -7.80 7.21
C ALA A 28 7.11 -7.76 5.70
N TYR A 29 6.10 -8.47 5.23
CA TYR A 29 5.69 -8.48 3.82
C TYR A 29 4.23 -8.86 3.66
N THR A 30 3.70 -8.61 2.46
CA THR A 30 2.52 -9.28 1.93
C THR A 30 2.82 -10.02 0.62
N ASP A 31 2.20 -11.20 0.48
CA ASP A 31 2.19 -11.98 -0.77
C ASP A 31 0.89 -11.77 -1.57
N GLY A 32 0.03 -10.83 -1.16
CA GLY A 32 -1.31 -10.59 -1.74
C GLY A 32 -2.44 -11.40 -1.09
N VAL A 33 -2.10 -12.38 -0.23
CA VAL A 33 -3.06 -13.24 0.49
C VAL A 33 -2.88 -13.13 2.00
N ARG A 34 -1.64 -13.00 2.46
CA ARG A 34 -1.24 -12.95 3.86
C ARG A 34 -0.40 -11.71 4.13
N ILE A 35 -0.41 -11.27 5.38
CA ILE A 35 0.59 -10.36 5.92
C ILE A 35 1.43 -11.16 6.91
N ALA A 36 2.72 -11.24 6.67
CA ALA A 36 3.66 -11.98 7.50
C ALA A 36 4.65 -11.06 8.19
N PHE A 37 5.07 -11.44 9.39
CA PHE A 37 6.05 -10.70 10.19
C PHE A 37 7.15 -11.61 10.69
N SER A 38 8.36 -11.08 10.69
CA SER A 38 9.46 -11.59 11.51
C SER A 38 9.10 -11.39 12.98
N PRO A 39 9.33 -12.37 13.85
CA PRO A 39 9.04 -12.23 15.28
C PRO A 39 9.83 -11.07 15.90
N PHE A 40 11.09 -10.89 15.52
CA PHE A 40 11.94 -9.82 16.04
C PHE A 40 11.46 -8.44 15.60
N PHE A 41 11.15 -8.29 14.31
CA PHE A 41 10.62 -7.03 13.81
C PHE A 41 9.30 -6.68 14.49
N LEU A 42 8.38 -7.65 14.65
CA LEU A 42 7.10 -7.41 15.30
C LEU A 42 7.24 -6.97 16.77
N GLU A 43 8.21 -7.51 17.50
CA GLU A 43 8.50 -7.13 18.89
C GLU A 43 9.10 -5.73 19.01
N GLU A 44 9.81 -5.24 18.00
CA GLU A 44 10.40 -3.89 17.98
C GLU A 44 9.36 -2.79 17.73
N LEU A 45 8.23 -3.12 17.07
CA LEU A 45 7.22 -2.13 16.69
C LEU A 45 6.38 -1.68 17.89
N SER A 46 6.29 -0.37 18.08
CA SER A 46 5.21 0.21 18.86
C SER A 46 3.86 0.01 18.20
N ASP A 47 2.79 0.19 18.98
CA ASP A 47 1.42 0.14 18.49
C ASP A 47 1.15 1.03 17.26
N LYS A 48 1.76 2.22 17.20
CA LYS A 48 1.58 3.15 16.07
C LYS A 48 2.35 2.71 14.84
N GLU A 49 3.54 2.17 15.04
CA GLU A 49 4.38 1.64 13.96
C GLU A 49 3.75 0.38 13.36
N LEU A 50 3.18 -0.50 14.19
CA LEU A 50 2.42 -1.65 13.73
C LEU A 50 1.17 -1.22 12.94
N ASP A 51 0.47 -0.17 13.37
CA ASP A 51 -0.66 0.38 12.59
C ASP A 51 -0.20 0.85 11.21
N TYR A 52 0.93 1.57 11.13
CA TYR A 52 1.52 2.00 9.87
C TYR A 52 1.87 0.81 8.97
N VAL A 53 2.60 -0.19 9.48
CA VAL A 53 2.98 -1.38 8.72
C VAL A 53 1.73 -2.11 8.20
N LEU A 54 0.73 -2.34 9.06
CA LEU A 54 -0.51 -3.01 8.63
C LEU A 54 -1.26 -2.22 7.56
N MET A 55 -1.37 -0.90 7.69
CA MET A 55 -1.97 -0.04 6.67
C MET A 55 -1.17 -0.05 5.36
N HIS A 56 0.16 -0.16 5.43
CA HIS A 56 1.03 -0.25 4.26
C HIS A 56 0.79 -1.56 3.50
N GLU A 57 0.90 -2.69 4.17
CA GLU A 57 0.75 -4.02 3.56
C GLU A 57 -0.64 -4.20 2.93
N ILE A 58 -1.71 -3.81 3.62
CA ILE A 58 -3.07 -3.95 3.06
C ILE A 58 -3.29 -3.08 1.81
N LEU A 59 -2.59 -1.94 1.71
CA LEU A 59 -2.68 -1.12 0.50
C LEU A 59 -1.96 -1.77 -0.69
N HIS A 60 -0.87 -2.52 -0.49
CA HIS A 60 -0.27 -3.29 -1.58
C HIS A 60 -1.24 -4.32 -2.15
N VAL A 61 -2.03 -4.97 -1.29
CA VAL A 61 -3.05 -5.95 -1.69
C VAL A 61 -4.19 -5.26 -2.44
N VAL A 62 -4.79 -4.23 -1.85
CA VAL A 62 -5.97 -3.55 -2.40
C VAL A 62 -5.65 -2.83 -3.71
N LEU A 63 -4.48 -2.22 -3.82
CA LEU A 63 -4.01 -1.58 -5.04
C LEU A 63 -3.42 -2.59 -6.04
N GLN A 64 -3.37 -3.88 -5.69
CA GLN A 64 -2.85 -4.96 -6.53
C GLN A 64 -1.40 -4.72 -6.97
N HIS A 65 -0.58 -4.08 -6.14
CA HIS A 65 0.82 -3.81 -6.45
C HIS A 65 1.63 -5.10 -6.61
N CYS A 66 1.30 -6.14 -5.83
CA CYS A 66 1.92 -7.47 -5.94
C CYS A 66 1.79 -8.10 -7.35
N LEU A 67 0.82 -7.64 -8.15
CA LEU A 67 0.48 -8.21 -9.47
C LEU A 67 0.90 -7.27 -10.61
N ARG A 68 0.62 -5.97 -10.45
CA ARG A 68 0.86 -4.97 -11.48
C ARG A 68 2.35 -4.73 -11.78
N GLY A 69 3.25 -5.29 -10.97
CA GLY A 69 4.70 -5.27 -11.15
C GLY A 69 5.28 -6.36 -12.06
N GLU A 70 4.54 -7.42 -12.44
CA GLU A 70 5.07 -8.66 -13.04
C GLU A 70 6.02 -8.45 -14.25
N TYR A 71 5.71 -7.48 -15.13
CA TYR A 71 6.49 -7.22 -16.36
C TYR A 71 7.41 -5.99 -16.25
N LYS A 72 7.72 -5.54 -15.03
CA LYS A 72 8.52 -4.33 -14.78
C LYS A 72 9.84 -4.67 -14.11
N ASP A 73 10.71 -3.66 -14.02
CA ASP A 73 11.88 -3.75 -13.14
C ASP A 73 11.40 -3.78 -11.68
N ASN A 74 11.59 -4.93 -11.02
CA ASN A 74 11.02 -5.20 -9.69
C ASN A 74 11.44 -4.14 -8.67
N GLU A 75 12.73 -3.84 -8.54
CA GLU A 75 13.22 -2.88 -7.55
C GLU A 75 12.62 -1.48 -7.77
N ARG A 76 12.58 -1.00 -9.01
CA ARG A 76 11.98 0.30 -9.33
C ARG A 76 10.47 0.32 -9.09
N TYR A 77 9.75 -0.75 -9.44
CA TYR A 77 8.30 -0.81 -9.22
C TYR A 77 7.97 -0.83 -7.74
N ASN A 78 8.73 -1.58 -6.95
CA ASN A 78 8.61 -1.61 -5.50
C ASN A 78 8.79 -0.22 -4.91
N ILE A 79 9.83 0.52 -5.32
CA ILE A 79 10.03 1.92 -4.90
C ILE A 79 8.83 2.80 -5.25
N ALA A 80 8.30 2.65 -6.47
CA ALA A 80 7.16 3.43 -6.93
C ALA A 80 5.89 3.14 -6.12
N ALA A 81 5.64 1.86 -5.83
CA ALA A 81 4.52 1.40 -5.02
C ALA A 81 4.59 1.96 -3.59
N ASP A 82 5.76 1.86 -2.94
CA ASP A 82 5.97 2.36 -1.58
C ASP A 82 5.78 3.88 -1.49
N ILE A 83 6.30 4.65 -2.47
CA ILE A 83 6.13 6.11 -2.53
C ILE A 83 4.64 6.46 -2.49
N VAL A 84 3.83 5.80 -3.32
CA VAL A 84 2.39 6.05 -3.42
C VAL A 84 1.68 5.69 -2.12
N ILE A 85 2.00 4.53 -1.53
CA ILE A 85 1.36 4.03 -0.32
C ILE A 85 1.72 4.87 0.90
N ASN A 86 3.02 5.14 1.12
CA ASN A 86 3.49 5.95 2.24
C ASN A 86 2.89 7.35 2.18
N SER A 87 2.92 7.99 1.01
CA SER A 87 2.31 9.30 0.81
C SER A 87 0.79 9.27 1.08
N THR A 88 0.09 8.21 0.67
CA THR A 88 -1.34 8.04 0.94
C THR A 88 -1.62 7.93 2.44
N ILE A 89 -0.88 7.08 3.16
CA ILE A 89 -1.06 6.93 4.62
C ILE A 89 -0.76 8.25 5.32
N MET A 90 0.31 8.94 4.94
CA MET A 90 0.67 10.23 5.52
C MET A 90 -0.45 11.25 5.35
N HIS A 91 -1.01 11.35 4.14
CA HIS A 91 -2.10 12.27 3.83
C HIS A 91 -3.37 11.99 4.65
N GLU A 92 -3.77 10.72 4.74
CA GLU A 92 -4.93 10.30 5.54
C GLU A 92 -4.73 10.48 7.06
N ASN A 93 -3.50 10.79 7.49
CA ASN A 93 -3.12 11.05 8.88
C ASN A 93 -2.74 12.52 9.13
N ASP A 94 -3.40 13.44 8.43
CA ASP A 94 -3.19 14.90 8.52
C ASP A 94 -1.77 15.35 8.09
N ASP A 95 -1.22 14.73 7.05
CA ASP A 95 0.12 15.02 6.51
C ASP A 95 1.26 14.93 7.57
N LYS A 96 1.07 14.07 8.59
CA LYS A 96 2.06 13.89 9.66
C LYS A 96 3.12 12.87 9.26
N ALA A 97 4.37 13.31 9.08
CA ALA A 97 5.51 12.43 8.82
C ALA A 97 5.63 11.28 9.86
N SER A 98 5.29 11.54 11.12
CA SER A 98 5.31 10.52 12.19
C SER A 98 4.34 9.35 11.98
N SER A 99 3.38 9.45 11.05
CA SER A 99 2.48 8.35 10.67
C SER A 99 3.11 7.34 9.71
N ILE A 100 4.29 7.64 9.15
CA ILE A 100 5.03 6.78 8.23
C ILE A 100 6.50 6.59 8.67
N THR A 101 6.79 6.91 9.93
CA THR A 101 8.14 6.82 10.51
C THR A 101 8.23 5.61 11.42
N LEU A 102 9.22 4.76 11.16
CA LEU A 102 9.65 3.72 12.09
C LEU A 102 10.88 4.19 12.84
N SER A 103 10.95 3.94 14.13
CA SER A 103 12.08 4.30 15.01
C SER A 103 13.42 3.77 14.48
N THR A 104 13.44 2.52 13.98
CA THR A 104 14.63 1.87 13.44
C THR A 104 14.99 2.30 12.01
N TYR A 105 14.00 2.69 11.19
CA TYR A 105 14.19 2.92 9.74
C TYR A 105 14.07 4.40 9.33
N GLY A 106 13.59 5.26 10.21
CA GLY A 106 13.30 6.66 9.93
C GLY A 106 11.98 6.84 9.17
N GLU A 107 11.83 8.03 8.60
CA GLU A 107 10.70 8.41 7.78
C GLU A 107 10.74 7.70 6.43
N SER A 108 9.63 7.06 6.06
CA SER A 108 9.54 6.31 4.82
C SER A 108 9.42 7.22 3.60
N MET A 109 9.95 6.78 2.47
CA MET A 109 9.94 7.56 1.23
C MET A 109 8.50 7.74 0.70
N HIS A 110 8.12 8.99 0.41
CA HIS A 110 6.76 9.36 -0.01
C HIS A 110 6.73 10.42 -1.12
N ILE A 111 7.86 11.03 -1.46
CA ILE A 111 7.96 12.07 -2.50
C ILE A 111 8.30 11.46 -3.86
N ALA A 112 7.49 11.79 -4.86
CA ALA A 112 7.69 11.40 -6.24
C ALA A 112 8.86 12.17 -6.89
N PRO A 113 9.43 11.69 -8.02
CA PRO A 113 10.60 12.30 -8.64
C PRO A 113 10.45 13.77 -9.05
N ASP A 114 9.25 14.24 -9.30
CA ASP A 114 8.95 15.65 -9.65
C ASP A 114 8.86 16.58 -8.43
N GLY A 115 9.06 16.04 -7.22
CA GLY A 115 9.04 16.79 -5.96
C GLY A 115 7.66 16.92 -5.33
N LYS A 116 6.63 16.25 -5.87
CA LYS A 116 5.29 16.24 -5.29
C LYS A 116 5.01 14.95 -4.52
N GLU A 117 3.94 14.97 -3.74
CA GLU A 117 3.46 13.82 -2.98
C GLU A 117 3.04 12.64 -3.86
N GLY A 118 3.43 11.44 -3.46
CA GLY A 118 3.11 10.18 -4.14
C GLY A 118 1.61 9.89 -4.26
N TYR A 119 0.77 10.30 -3.31
CA TYR A 119 -0.68 10.04 -3.33
C TYR A 119 -1.40 10.70 -4.53
N LEU A 120 -0.75 11.65 -5.19
CA LEU A 120 -1.27 12.27 -6.41
C LEU A 120 -1.24 11.32 -7.61
N TYR A 121 -0.40 10.29 -7.56
CA TYR A 121 -0.05 9.43 -8.69
C TYR A 121 -0.44 7.97 -8.49
N THR A 122 -0.41 7.22 -9.57
CA THR A 122 -0.38 5.75 -9.58
C THR A 122 1.06 5.24 -9.48
N ALA A 123 1.23 4.00 -9.04
CA ALA A 123 2.55 3.36 -8.99
C ALA A 123 3.22 3.32 -10.38
N GLU A 124 2.47 3.15 -11.47
CA GLU A 124 3.01 3.17 -12.83
C GLU A 124 3.48 4.56 -13.24
N GLU A 125 2.73 5.63 -12.92
CA GLU A 125 3.18 6.99 -13.20
C GLU A 125 4.49 7.30 -12.47
N VAL A 126 4.59 6.95 -11.19
CA VAL A 126 5.84 7.13 -10.41
C VAL A 126 6.97 6.25 -10.98
N TYR A 127 6.67 5.02 -11.38
CA TYR A 127 7.63 4.11 -12.01
C TYR A 127 8.22 4.68 -13.30
N GLU A 128 7.38 5.25 -14.18
CA GLU A 128 7.84 5.91 -15.41
C GLU A 128 8.69 7.16 -15.11
N MET A 129 8.30 7.94 -14.10
CA MET A 129 9.09 9.09 -13.64
C MET A 129 10.49 8.65 -13.15
N LEU A 130 10.57 7.55 -12.39
CA LEU A 130 11.84 6.98 -11.92
C LEU A 130 12.72 6.50 -13.07
N GLN A 131 12.13 5.89 -14.11
CA GLN A 131 12.86 5.47 -15.31
C GLN A 131 13.46 6.69 -16.05
N SER A 132 12.71 7.79 -16.16
CA SER A 132 13.16 9.00 -16.85
C SER A 132 14.34 9.68 -16.14
N LYS A 133 14.35 9.69 -14.79
CA LYS A 133 15.48 10.19 -14.00
C LYS A 133 16.73 9.35 -14.19
N GLN A 134 16.61 8.02 -14.21
CA GLN A 134 17.76 7.13 -14.34
C GLN A 134 18.48 7.32 -15.69
N LYS A 135 17.73 7.54 -16.78
CA LYS A 135 18.29 7.89 -18.11
C LYS A 135 19.06 9.22 -18.10
N ASN A 136 18.73 10.15 -17.20
CA ASN A 136 19.42 11.44 -17.05
C ASN A 136 20.58 11.40 -16.04
N PHE A 137 20.69 10.35 -15.22
CA PHE A 137 21.61 10.26 -14.07
C PHE A 137 22.80 9.30 -14.24
N ASP A 138 23.05 8.74 -15.42
CA ASP A 138 24.26 7.94 -15.75
C ASP A 138 25.60 8.71 -15.63
N ARG A 139 25.64 9.83 -14.89
CA ARG A 139 26.83 10.64 -14.58
C ARG A 139 27.09 10.89 -13.09
N GLY A 140 26.42 10.22 -12.15
CA GLY A 140 26.72 10.45 -10.73
C GLY A 140 26.06 9.49 -9.77
N ASN A 141 26.83 8.49 -9.34
CA ASN A 141 26.44 7.50 -8.34
C ASN A 141 26.11 8.15 -6.99
N LYS A 142 24.93 7.83 -6.42
CA LYS A 142 24.69 7.70 -4.97
C LYS A 142 23.55 6.70 -4.77
N LYS A 143 23.88 5.43 -4.52
CA LYS A 143 22.94 4.49 -3.90
C LYS A 143 22.52 5.08 -2.55
N SER A 144 21.25 5.46 -2.40
CA SER A 144 20.68 5.76 -1.10
C SER A 144 20.60 4.46 -0.31
N ASN A 145 21.52 4.25 0.63
CA ASN A 145 21.46 3.19 1.63
C ASN A 145 20.39 3.50 2.70
N ALA A 146 19.20 3.97 2.30
CA ALA A 146 18.07 4.01 3.21
C ALA A 146 17.67 2.55 3.47
N LYS A 147 17.76 2.13 4.73
CA LYS A 147 17.34 0.79 5.15
C LYS A 147 15.84 0.68 4.84
N ARG A 148 15.42 -0.27 4.01
CA ARG A 148 14.01 -0.51 3.70
C ARG A 148 13.48 -1.57 4.65
N TRP A 149 12.26 -1.37 5.13
CA TRP A 149 11.62 -2.31 6.05
C TRP A 149 10.64 -3.25 5.31
N ASP A 150 9.99 -2.82 4.23
CA ASP A 150 9.05 -3.68 3.49
C ASP A 150 9.81 -4.67 2.59
N ASP A 151 9.53 -5.96 2.74
CA ASP A 151 10.11 -7.06 1.99
C ASP A 151 9.20 -7.50 0.82
N HIS A 152 9.46 -6.94 -0.35
CA HIS A 152 8.75 -7.31 -1.59
C HIS A 152 9.19 -8.62 -2.22
N SER A 153 10.10 -9.39 -1.62
CA SER A 153 10.69 -10.58 -2.24
C SER A 153 9.66 -11.68 -2.54
N GLN A 154 8.47 -11.63 -1.93
CA GLN A 154 7.42 -12.63 -2.11
C GLN A 154 6.45 -12.33 -3.26
N TRP A 155 6.55 -11.16 -3.90
CA TRP A 155 5.67 -10.80 -5.01
C TRP A 155 5.94 -11.67 -6.24
N GLY A 156 4.86 -12.10 -6.91
CA GLY A 156 4.94 -12.93 -8.12
C GLY A 156 5.34 -14.39 -7.91
N LYS A 157 5.59 -14.84 -6.67
CA LYS A 157 5.96 -16.24 -6.38
C LYS A 157 4.79 -17.22 -6.33
N PHE A 158 3.57 -16.71 -6.22
CA PHE A 158 2.36 -17.52 -6.17
C PHE A 158 1.58 -17.37 -7.47
N GLU A 159 1.19 -18.49 -8.08
CA GLU A 159 0.28 -18.48 -9.21
C GLU A 159 -1.06 -17.89 -8.78
N GLU A 160 -1.51 -16.92 -9.56
CA GLU A 160 -2.68 -16.14 -9.23
C GLU A 160 -3.95 -16.94 -9.48
N ASP A 161 -4.71 -17.22 -8.41
CA ASP A 161 -6.09 -17.64 -8.58
C ASP A 161 -6.92 -16.40 -8.96
N SER A 162 -7.45 -16.35 -10.19
CA SER A 162 -8.40 -15.33 -10.64
C SER A 162 -9.50 -15.01 -9.60
N LYS A 163 -9.88 -15.97 -8.77
CA LYS A 163 -10.84 -15.80 -7.68
C LYS A 163 -10.34 -14.87 -6.58
N LEU A 164 -9.05 -14.83 -6.28
CA LEU A 164 -8.48 -13.95 -5.24
C LEU A 164 -8.63 -12.48 -5.64
N ARG A 165 -8.42 -12.15 -6.91
CA ARG A 165 -8.70 -10.79 -7.43
C ARG A 165 -10.17 -10.41 -7.26
N ASP A 166 -11.07 -11.29 -7.68
CA ASP A 166 -12.51 -11.04 -7.59
C ASP A 166 -12.97 -10.86 -6.14
N VAL A 167 -12.42 -11.65 -5.22
CA VAL A 167 -12.65 -11.53 -3.78
C VAL A 167 -12.20 -10.16 -3.27
N TRP A 168 -11.01 -9.69 -3.63
CA TRP A 168 -10.52 -8.38 -3.18
C TRP A 168 -11.28 -7.20 -3.76
N VAL A 169 -11.72 -7.27 -5.02
CA VAL A 169 -12.60 -6.23 -5.60
C VAL A 169 -13.93 -6.18 -4.86
N LYS A 170 -14.49 -7.35 -4.52
CA LYS A 170 -15.72 -7.45 -3.73
C LYS A 170 -15.53 -6.90 -2.32
N ASN A 171 -14.53 -7.37 -1.58
CA ASN A 171 -14.23 -6.94 -0.21
C ASN A 171 -13.99 -5.43 -0.16
N PHE A 172 -13.24 -4.90 -1.12
CA PHE A 172 -12.99 -3.46 -1.24
C PHE A 172 -14.30 -2.68 -1.46
N ALA A 173 -15.16 -3.13 -2.38
CA ALA A 173 -16.46 -2.48 -2.62
C ALA A 173 -17.35 -2.52 -1.38
N GLU A 174 -17.40 -3.65 -0.66
CA GLU A 174 -18.16 -3.79 0.59
C GLU A 174 -17.62 -2.86 1.69
N CYS A 175 -16.28 -2.76 1.85
CA CYS A 175 -15.66 -1.83 2.78
C CYS A 175 -15.99 -0.37 2.43
N CYS A 176 -15.99 -0.03 1.14
CA CYS A 176 -16.34 1.31 0.69
C CYS A 176 -17.79 1.68 1.04
N GLU A 177 -18.74 0.76 0.84
CA GLU A 177 -20.14 0.98 1.19
C GLU A 177 -20.34 1.06 2.72
N ALA A 178 -19.66 0.20 3.49
CA ALA A 178 -19.73 0.22 4.95
C ALA A 178 -19.25 1.55 5.55
N VAL A 179 -18.18 2.14 4.99
CA VAL A 179 -17.66 3.44 5.43
C VAL A 179 -18.60 4.58 5.06
N LYS A 180 -19.20 4.58 3.86
CA LYS A 180 -20.20 5.60 3.46
C LYS A 180 -21.43 5.60 4.37
N VAL A 181 -21.93 4.43 4.75
CA VAL A 181 -23.07 4.32 5.67
C VAL A 181 -22.72 4.88 7.04
N ARG A 182 -21.48 4.65 7.51
CA ARG A 182 -20.99 5.18 8.78
C ARG A 182 -20.81 6.71 8.74
N ASP A 183 -20.34 7.27 7.64
CA ASP A 183 -20.13 8.72 7.45
C ASP A 183 -21.45 9.52 7.57
N ALA A 184 -22.56 8.98 7.06
CA ALA A 184 -23.89 9.58 7.23
C ALA A 184 -24.35 9.72 8.70
N SER A 185 -23.67 9.06 9.65
CA SER A 185 -24.01 9.04 11.07
C SER A 185 -23.03 9.78 11.98
N ASN A 186 -21.80 10.08 11.54
CA ASN A 186 -20.77 10.78 12.31
C ASN A 186 -19.66 11.31 11.38
N ASN A 187 -19.32 12.61 11.45
CA ASN A 187 -18.28 13.33 10.69
C ASN A 187 -16.81 12.82 10.89
N ARG A 188 -16.57 11.51 10.93
CA ARG A 188 -15.22 10.91 11.00
C ARG A 188 -15.14 9.72 10.06
N GLY A 189 -14.36 9.89 8.99
CA GLY A 189 -13.97 8.81 8.07
C GLY A 189 -14.55 8.97 6.67
N THR A 190 -14.10 10.00 5.95
CA THR A 190 -14.29 10.06 4.50
C THR A 190 -13.50 8.94 3.83
N LEU A 191 -13.99 8.42 2.69
CA LEU A 191 -13.21 7.46 1.92
C LEU A 191 -11.89 8.10 1.46
N PRO A 192 -10.75 7.39 1.59
CA PRO A 192 -9.48 7.88 1.07
C PRO A 192 -9.56 8.25 -0.41
N MET A 193 -8.79 9.24 -0.85
CA MET A 193 -8.81 9.72 -2.24
C MET A 193 -8.58 8.60 -3.26
N PHE A 194 -7.65 7.68 -2.97
CA PHE A 194 -7.41 6.52 -3.84
C PHE A 194 -8.66 5.63 -3.94
N ALA A 195 -9.39 5.47 -2.83
CA ALA A 195 -10.56 4.62 -2.78
C ALA A 195 -11.72 5.23 -3.58
N GLN A 196 -11.89 6.56 -3.51
CA GLN A 196 -12.84 7.29 -4.35
C GLN A 196 -12.53 7.09 -5.84
N ARG A 197 -11.26 7.28 -6.25
CA ARG A 197 -10.80 7.07 -7.63
C ARG A 197 -11.05 5.63 -8.11
N MET A 198 -10.82 4.64 -7.26
CA MET A 198 -11.07 3.23 -7.59
C MET A 198 -12.57 2.93 -7.78
N ILE A 199 -13.44 3.44 -6.90
CA ILE A 199 -14.90 3.26 -7.04
C ILE A 199 -15.40 3.88 -8.34
N GLU A 200 -14.94 5.08 -8.70
CA GLU A 200 -15.31 5.74 -9.94
C GLU A 200 -14.91 4.90 -11.17
N LYS A 201 -13.67 4.38 -11.19
CA LYS A 201 -13.23 3.45 -12.24
C LYS A 201 -14.11 2.19 -12.31
N LEU A 202 -14.44 1.59 -11.17
CA LEU A 202 -15.30 0.40 -11.11
C LEU A 202 -16.72 0.69 -11.62
N LYS A 203 -17.30 1.85 -11.28
CA LYS A 203 -18.62 2.28 -11.76
C LYS A 203 -18.62 2.49 -13.27
N ASN A 204 -17.58 3.15 -13.79
CA ASN A 204 -17.45 3.41 -15.23
C ASN A 204 -17.27 2.10 -16.02
N ARG A 205 -16.51 1.14 -15.50
CA ARG A 205 -16.28 -0.16 -16.16
C ARG A 205 -17.52 -1.06 -16.20
N LYS A 206 -18.38 -0.99 -15.17
CA LYS A 206 -19.70 -1.65 -15.18
C LYS A 206 -20.65 -1.05 -16.24
N GLN A 207 -20.49 0.23 -16.59
CA GLN A 207 -21.27 0.87 -17.65
C GLN A 207 -20.75 0.51 -19.05
N THR A 208 -19.45 0.21 -19.21
CA THR A 208 -18.84 -0.13 -20.51
C THR A 208 -18.86 -1.63 -20.84
N GLY A 209 -19.17 -2.51 -19.88
CA GLY A 209 -19.39 -3.94 -20.14
C GLY A 209 -18.13 -4.80 -20.30
N GLU A 210 -16.95 -4.28 -19.98
CA GLU A 210 -15.71 -5.07 -19.97
C GLU A 210 -15.70 -6.05 -18.79
N ARG A 211 -15.58 -7.36 -19.08
CA ARG A 211 -15.34 -8.40 -18.07
C ARG A 211 -13.83 -8.53 -17.77
N TYR A 212 -13.54 -8.99 -16.55
CA TYR A 212 -12.20 -9.31 -16.04
C TYR A 212 -11.38 -10.15 -17.02
#